data_AF-A0A837D8T0-F1
#
_entry.id   AF-A0A837D8T0-F1
#
_cell.length_a   1.000
_cell.length_b   1.000
_cell.length_c   1.000
_cell.angle_alpha   90.00
_cell.angle_beta   90.00
_cell.angle_gamma   90.00
#
_symmetry.space_group_name_H-M   'P 1'
#
loop_
_entity.id
_entity.type
_entity.pdbx_description
1 polymer ?
#
loop_
_entity_poly.entity_id
_entity_poly.type
_entity_poly.pdbx_seq_one_letter_code
_entity_poly.pdbx_strand_id
1 'polypeptide(L)'
;MLAAEELPGIYGTYDGAFDVSPDMSFADARTTWEAEIAIARKNCAEHSLDDTRPFPHGGEVSLRWIYHHMITEYARHCGHADLIRERIDGTTGA
;
A
#
# COMPACT_ATOMS: atom_id res chain seq x y z
N MET A 1 8.06 1.20 -10.73
CA MET A 1 8.38 0.61 -9.40
C MET A 1 9.89 0.47 -9.25
N LEU A 2 10.44 0.30 -8.03
CA LEU A 2 11.90 0.15 -7.80
C LEU A 2 12.55 -0.96 -8.67
N ALA A 3 11.80 -2.03 -8.96
CA ALA A 3 12.20 -3.15 -9.81
C ALA A 3 11.95 -2.94 -11.33
N ALA A 4 11.34 -1.81 -11.73
CA ALA A 4 10.96 -1.51 -13.13
C ALA A 4 10.09 -2.58 -13.84
N GLU A 5 9.40 -3.42 -13.08
CA GLU A 5 8.48 -4.43 -13.61
C GLU A 5 7.14 -3.79 -14.00
N GLU A 6 6.62 -4.19 -15.16
CA GLU A 6 5.24 -3.91 -15.60
C GLU A 6 4.34 -5.02 -15.06
N LEU A 7 3.55 -4.72 -14.03
CA LEU A 7 2.64 -5.65 -13.39
C LEU A 7 1.19 -5.23 -13.63
N PRO A 8 0.27 -6.17 -13.90
CA PRO A 8 -1.14 -5.84 -13.99
C PRO A 8 -1.67 -5.33 -12.64
N GLY A 9 -2.65 -4.44 -12.68
CA GLY A 9 -3.36 -4.00 -11.48
C GLY A 9 -4.03 -5.18 -10.78
N ILE A 10 -3.89 -5.23 -9.45
CA ILE A 10 -4.43 -6.32 -8.63
C ILE A 10 -5.93 -6.14 -8.40
N TYR A 11 -6.36 -4.90 -8.14
CA TYR A 11 -7.76 -4.54 -7.90
C TYR A 11 -8.15 -3.34 -8.73
N GLY A 12 -9.43 -3.27 -9.08
CA GLY A 12 -10.01 -2.14 -9.77
C GLY A 12 -9.58 -1.98 -11.22
N THR A 13 -10.21 -1.02 -11.90
CA THR A 13 -9.92 -0.69 -13.30
C THR A 13 -8.90 0.44 -13.47
N TYR A 14 -8.60 1.16 -12.39
CA TYR A 14 -7.62 2.24 -12.32
C TYR A 14 -7.11 2.44 -10.87
N ASP A 15 -6.05 3.23 -10.70
CA ASP A 15 -5.46 3.53 -9.39
C ASP A 15 -6.43 4.29 -8.47
N GLY A 16 -6.65 3.77 -7.26
CA GLY A 16 -7.63 4.31 -6.30
C GLY A 16 -9.09 3.89 -6.55
N ALA A 17 -9.34 2.97 -7.49
CA ALA A 17 -10.66 2.37 -7.64
C ALA A 17 -11.02 1.48 -6.42
N PHE A 18 -12.30 1.50 -6.03
CA PHE A 18 -12.83 0.69 -4.93
C PHE A 18 -13.65 -0.52 -5.43
N ASP A 19 -13.46 -0.92 -6.69
CA ASP A 19 -14.16 -2.06 -7.27
C ASP A 19 -13.63 -3.36 -6.65
N VAL A 20 -14.37 -3.89 -5.67
CA VAL A 20 -14.11 -5.19 -5.05
C VAL A 20 -15.13 -6.19 -5.59
N SER A 21 -14.66 -7.36 -6.04
CA SER A 21 -15.57 -8.44 -6.48
C SER A 21 -16.50 -8.86 -5.33
N PRO A 22 -17.79 -9.11 -5.58
CA PRO A 22 -18.70 -9.64 -4.54
C PRO A 22 -18.24 -11.00 -3.99
N ASP A 23 -17.41 -11.74 -4.73
CA ASP A 23 -16.87 -13.04 -4.32
C ASP A 23 -15.57 -12.92 -3.51
N MET A 24 -15.06 -11.71 -3.30
CA MET A 24 -13.80 -11.48 -2.58
C MET A 24 -14.03 -11.46 -1.07
N SER A 25 -13.37 -12.37 -0.36
CA SER A 25 -13.36 -12.32 1.11
C SER A 25 -12.24 -11.44 1.64
N PHE A 26 -12.37 -11.03 2.90
CA PHE A 26 -11.27 -10.38 3.63
C PHE A 26 -10.01 -11.27 3.68
N ALA A 27 -10.18 -12.59 3.78
CA ALA A 27 -9.05 -13.52 3.82
C ALA A 27 -8.27 -13.52 2.50
N ASP A 28 -8.97 -13.42 1.37
CA ASP A 28 -8.35 -13.31 0.05
C ASP A 28 -7.59 -11.99 -0.07
N ALA A 29 -8.22 -10.88 0.29
CA ALA A 29 -7.58 -9.56 0.27
C ALA A 29 -6.32 -9.50 1.16
N ARG A 30 -6.39 -10.06 2.36
CA ARG A 30 -5.24 -10.16 3.28
C ARG A 30 -4.12 -11.02 2.70
N THR A 31 -4.45 -12.15 2.09
CA THR A 31 -3.46 -13.05 1.48
C THR A 31 -2.71 -12.36 0.35
N THR A 32 -3.44 -11.67 -0.54
CA THR A 32 -2.83 -10.88 -1.62
C THR A 32 -1.94 -9.77 -1.04
N TRP A 33 -2.41 -9.05 -0.04
CA TRP A 33 -1.63 -8.01 0.62
C TRP A 33 -0.33 -8.54 1.26
N GLU A 34 -0.38 -9.68 1.94
CA GLU A 34 0.79 -10.33 2.53
C GLU A 34 1.81 -10.75 1.45
N ALA A 35 1.33 -11.24 0.30
CA ALA A 35 2.17 -11.58 -0.85
C ALA A 35 2.87 -10.34 -1.44
N GLU A 36 2.14 -9.23 -1.63
CA GLU A 36 2.71 -7.97 -2.12
C GLU A 36 3.74 -7.38 -1.15
N ILE A 37 3.51 -7.48 0.17
CA ILE A 37 4.52 -7.10 1.17
C ILE A 37 5.79 -7.94 1.03
N ALA A 38 5.65 -9.26 0.83
CA ALA A 38 6.80 -10.13 0.68
C ALA A 38 7.64 -9.76 -0.57
N ILE A 39 6.97 -9.47 -1.69
CA ILE A 39 7.61 -9.00 -2.92
C ILE A 39 8.29 -7.64 -2.69
N ALA A 40 7.59 -6.68 -2.10
CA ALA A 40 8.14 -5.36 -1.82
C ALA A 40 9.38 -5.44 -0.91
N ARG A 41 9.35 -6.30 0.13
CA ARG A 41 10.51 -6.52 1.02
C ARG A 41 11.71 -7.10 0.27
N LYS A 42 11.48 -8.10 -0.59
CA LYS A 42 12.55 -8.68 -1.42
C LYS A 42 13.18 -7.61 -2.31
N ASN A 43 12.35 -6.84 -3.02
CA ASN A 43 12.82 -5.79 -3.93
C ASN A 43 13.61 -4.70 -3.19
N CYS A 44 13.15 -4.29 -2.00
CA CYS A 44 13.84 -3.26 -1.22
C CYS A 44 15.16 -3.75 -0.60
N ALA A 45 15.29 -5.05 -0.31
CA ALA A 45 16.49 -5.61 0.33
C ALA A 45 17.76 -5.48 -0.51
N GLU A 46 17.61 -5.31 -1.83
CA GLU A 46 18.71 -5.16 -2.79
C GLU A 46 19.14 -3.70 -3.00
N HIS A 47 18.50 -2.74 -2.30
CA HIS A 47 18.69 -1.30 -2.50
C HIS A 47 19.13 -0.55 -1.25
N SER A 48 19.93 0.50 -1.45
CA SER A 48 20.25 1.46 -0.39
C SER A 48 19.06 2.41 -0.18
N LEU A 49 18.94 2.94 1.05
CA LEU A 49 17.93 3.96 1.37
C LEU A 49 18.05 5.22 0.52
N ASP A 50 19.25 5.51 0.01
CA ASP A 50 19.52 6.71 -0.80
C ASP A 50 19.44 6.42 -2.31
N ASP A 51 19.16 5.18 -2.74
CA ASP A 51 18.92 4.85 -4.13
C ASP A 51 17.64 5.56 -4.62
N THR A 52 17.73 6.25 -5.76
CA THR A 52 16.62 7.02 -6.34
C THR A 52 15.99 6.33 -7.55
N ARG A 53 14.72 6.65 -7.79
CA ARG A 53 13.99 6.27 -9.01
C ARG A 53 13.10 7.41 -9.49
N PRO A 54 12.84 7.51 -10.80
CA PRO A 54 11.83 8.43 -11.34
C PRO A 54 10.46 8.19 -10.71
N PHE A 55 9.79 9.28 -10.36
CA PHE A 55 8.42 9.24 -9.83
C PHE A 55 7.42 9.65 -10.92
N PRO A 56 6.29 8.94 -11.09
CA PRO A 56 5.32 9.23 -12.16
C PRO A 56 4.76 10.67 -12.16
N HIS A 57 4.78 11.35 -11.01
CA HIS A 57 4.27 12.71 -10.85
C HIS A 57 5.39 13.78 -10.90
N GLY A 58 6.58 13.39 -11.36
CA GLY A 58 7.73 14.27 -11.55
C GLY A 58 8.82 14.10 -10.50
N GLY A 59 10.07 14.32 -10.92
CA GLY A 59 11.26 14.22 -10.06
C GLY A 59 11.71 12.79 -9.78
N GLU A 60 12.62 12.67 -8.81
CA GLU A 60 13.09 11.40 -8.29
C GLU A 60 12.70 11.25 -6.82
N VAL A 61 12.41 10.02 -6.39
CA VAL A 61 12.19 9.67 -5.00
C VAL A 61 13.22 8.63 -4.57
N SER A 62 13.72 8.75 -3.35
CA SER A 62 14.60 7.74 -2.75
C SER A 62 13.82 6.63 -2.06
N LEU A 63 14.43 5.46 -1.86
CA LEU A 63 13.84 4.40 -1.05
C LEU A 63 13.48 4.88 0.37
N ARG A 64 14.30 5.76 0.95
CA ARG A 64 14.01 6.45 2.21
C ARG A 64 12.71 7.25 2.16
N TRP A 65 12.51 8.02 1.08
CA TRP A 65 11.28 8.77 0.87
C TRP A 65 10.08 7.82 0.75
N ILE A 66 10.22 6.74 -0.01
CA ILE A 66 9.17 5.73 -0.21
C ILE A 66 8.74 5.12 1.13
N TYR A 67 9.68 4.74 2.00
CA TYR A 67 9.35 4.21 3.33
C TYR A 67 8.62 5.22 4.19
N HIS A 68 9.09 6.47 4.23
CA HIS A 68 8.41 7.52 4.99
C HIS A 68 6.99 7.79 4.46
N HIS A 69 6.82 7.78 3.14
CA HIS A 69 5.54 7.90 2.47
C HIS A 69 4.60 6.76 2.87
N MET A 70 5.04 5.50 2.76
CA MET A 70 4.23 4.33 3.13
C MET A 70 3.82 4.34 4.61
N ILE A 71 4.71 4.71 5.53
CA ILE A 71 4.37 4.83 6.96
C ILE A 71 3.26 5.87 7.18
N THR A 72 3.40 7.03 6.53
CA THR A 72 2.42 8.12 6.64
C THR A 72 1.08 7.70 6.05
N GLU A 73 1.10 7.03 4.90
CA GLU A 73 -0.09 6.57 4.21
C GLU A 73 -0.83 5.49 5.02
N TYR A 74 -0.10 4.54 5.62
CA TYR A 74 -0.67 3.57 6.55
C TYR A 74 -1.28 4.24 7.76
N ALA A 75 -0.59 5.20 8.40
CA ALA A 75 -1.13 5.92 9.55
C ALA A 75 -2.43 6.65 9.20
N ARG A 76 -2.50 7.30 8.04
CA ARG A 76 -3.70 7.97 7.52
C ARG A 76 -4.86 6.99 7.35
N HIS A 77 -4.62 5.85 6.71
CA HIS A 77 -5.66 4.84 6.48
C HIS A 77 -6.11 4.12 7.76
N CYS A 78 -5.19 3.78 8.64
CA CYS A 78 -5.52 3.20 9.95
C CYS A 78 -6.37 4.17 10.77
N GLY A 79 -6.05 5.47 10.77
CA GLY A 79 -6.88 6.48 11.43
C GLY A 79 -8.30 6.56 10.85
N HIS A 80 -8.44 6.50 9.52
CA HIS A 80 -9.77 6.46 8.89
C HIS A 80 -10.54 5.18 9.23
N ALA A 81 -9.88 4.03 9.23
CA ALA A 81 -10.49 2.75 9.59
C ALA A 81 -10.94 2.72 11.06
N ASP A 82 -10.17 3.33 11.95
CA ASP A 82 -10.53 3.46 13.36
C ASP A 82 -11.81 4.28 13.52
N LEU A 83 -11.91 5.46 12.88
CA LEU A 83 -13.14 6.27 12.91
C LEU A 83 -14.38 5.49 12.41
N ILE A 84 -14.23 4.63 11.40
CA ILE A 84 -15.32 3.77 10.93
C ILE A 84 -15.69 2.73 11.98
N ARG A 85 -14.68 2.05 12.55
CA ARG A 85 -14.86 1.07 13.62
C ARG A 85 -15.56 1.69 14.84
N GLU A 86 -15.12 2.85 15.30
CA GLU A 86 -15.74 3.59 16.42
C GLU A 86 -17.23 3.87 16.17
N ARG A 87 -17.60 4.16 14.91
CA ARG A 87 -19.00 4.38 14.51
C ARG A 87 -19.83 3.10 14.48
N ILE A 88 -19.20 1.95 14.25
CA ILE A 88 -19.87 0.65 14.21
C ILE A 88 -20.05 0.08 15.61
N ASP A 89 -19.02 0.14 16.46
CA ASP A 89 -19.03 -0.51 17.78
C ASP A 89 -19.30 0.43 18.97
N GLY A 90 -19.26 1.76 18.75
CA GLY A 90 -19.56 2.77 19.76
C GLY A 90 -18.45 3.02 20.79
N THR A 91 -17.28 2.39 20.63
CA THR A 91 -16.10 2.59 21.47
C THR A 91 -15.17 3.62 20.83
N THR A 92 -14.46 4.42 21.63
CA THR A 92 -13.49 5.40 21.12
C THR A 92 -12.07 5.02 21.53
N GLY A 93 -11.13 5.24 20.61
CA GLY A 93 -9.73 4.86 20.78
C GLY A 93 -9.48 3.36 20.70
N ALA A 94 -8.20 3.02 20.60
CA ALA A 94 -7.63 1.67 20.58
C ALA A 94 -6.60 1.51 21.71
#